data_AF-A0A7V7F486-F1
#
_entry.id   AF-A0A7V7F486-F1
#
_cell.length_a   1.000
_cell.length_b   1.000
_cell.length_c   1.000
_cell.angle_alpha   90.00
_cell.angle_beta   90.00
_cell.angle_gamma   90.00
#
_symmetry.space_group_name_H-M   'P 1'
#
loop_
_entity.id
_entity.type
_entity.pdbx_description
1 polymer ?
#
loop_
_entity_poly.entity_id
_entity_poly.type
_entity_poly.pdbx_seq_one_letter_code
_entity_poly.pdbx_strand_id
1 'polypeptide(L)'
;MTTTTSHQELPELKKNVAPNTSQSDAANYTEAEKIIREARLALTESKKELLSVPKDTRITQWKKTNFDTHAKLISFLGLPANIAKARDQHTAEGQRLLKHIEKFENELGALEIDLRRKTIPPLKAAAKAAAVVREESADAELVKSWQEHIKTLRDGDQILRHNLAIE
;
A
#
# COMPACT_ATOMS: atom_id res chain seq x y z
N MET A 1 31.40 -27.28 82.30
CA MET A 1 31.76 -25.89 81.96
C MET A 1 31.07 -25.55 80.65
N THR A 2 30.32 -24.46 80.67
CA THR A 2 29.67 -23.69 79.59
C THR A 2 30.67 -23.32 78.46
N THR A 3 30.33 -23.04 77.19
CA THR A 3 29.32 -22.09 76.64
C THR A 3 29.02 -22.32 75.13
N THR A 4 27.74 -22.13 74.82
CA THR A 4 26.96 -21.65 73.65
C THR A 4 27.62 -20.87 72.49
N THR A 5 27.05 -20.99 71.25
CA THR A 5 26.61 -19.94 70.25
C THR A 5 26.73 -20.48 68.82
N SER A 6 25.92 -20.20 67.78
CA SER A 6 24.53 -19.78 67.48
C SER A 6 24.46 -19.65 65.94
N HIS A 7 23.25 -19.74 65.36
CA HIS A 7 22.85 -19.36 63.99
C HIS A 7 23.32 -20.27 62.84
N GLN A 8 22.56 -20.56 61.78
CA GLN A 8 21.51 -19.76 61.12
C GLN A 8 20.69 -20.67 60.17
N GLU A 9 19.36 -20.53 60.15
CA GLU A 9 18.48 -21.05 59.08
C GLU A 9 18.73 -20.32 57.76
N LEU A 10 18.46 -20.98 56.62
CA LEU A 10 18.09 -20.37 55.31
C LEU A 10 17.62 -21.49 54.33
N PRO A 11 16.83 -21.20 53.29
CA PRO A 11 15.39 -21.48 53.27
C PRO A 11 14.97 -22.38 52.10
N GLU A 12 13.70 -22.79 52.14
CA GLU A 12 13.01 -23.50 51.05
C GLU A 12 13.19 -22.83 49.68
N LEU A 13 13.80 -23.57 48.75
CA LEU A 13 13.75 -23.25 47.32
C LEU A 13 12.32 -23.45 46.81
N LYS A 14 11.54 -22.36 46.82
CA LYS A 14 10.25 -22.28 46.10
C LYS A 14 10.48 -22.60 44.62
N LYS A 15 9.91 -23.73 44.19
CA LYS A 15 9.85 -24.15 42.80
C LYS A 15 9.11 -23.11 41.95
N ASN A 16 9.77 -22.72 40.86
CA ASN A 16 9.22 -22.33 39.56
C ASN A 16 8.03 -21.37 39.55
N VAL A 17 8.36 -20.08 39.49
CA VAL A 17 7.53 -19.10 38.79
C VAL A 17 7.61 -19.44 37.30
N ALA A 18 6.52 -19.90 36.70
CA ALA A 18 6.41 -20.06 35.25
C ALA A 18 6.73 -18.71 34.57
N PRO A 19 7.46 -18.69 33.44
CA PRO A 19 7.76 -17.44 32.76
C PRO A 19 6.47 -16.81 32.22
N ASN A 20 6.39 -15.48 32.31
CA ASN A 20 5.31 -14.57 31.88
C ASN A 20 4.84 -14.75 30.42
N THR A 21 4.14 -15.84 30.10
CA THR A 21 3.55 -16.07 28.76
C THR A 21 2.54 -14.98 28.38
N SER A 22 1.77 -14.46 29.33
CA SER A 22 0.72 -13.46 29.08
C SER A 22 1.25 -12.09 28.62
N GLN A 23 2.46 -11.68 29.04
CA GLN A 23 3.08 -10.43 28.58
C GLN A 23 3.63 -10.57 27.16
N SER A 24 4.19 -11.74 26.83
CA SER A 24 4.66 -12.05 25.48
C SER A 24 3.51 -12.06 24.47
N ASP A 25 2.35 -12.62 24.85
CA ASP A 25 1.20 -12.66 23.95
C ASP A 25 0.63 -11.27 23.71
N ALA A 26 0.44 -10.45 24.75
CA ALA A 26 -0.05 -9.08 24.63
C ALA A 26 0.86 -8.20 23.74
N ALA A 27 2.18 -8.36 23.87
CA ALA A 27 3.15 -7.69 23.00
C ALA A 27 3.01 -8.14 21.54
N ASN A 28 2.85 -9.44 21.30
CA ASN A 28 2.67 -9.99 19.95
C ASN A 28 1.39 -9.51 19.26
N TYR A 29 0.29 -9.38 20.00
CA TYR A 29 -0.97 -8.80 19.47
C TYR A 29 -0.79 -7.33 19.10
N THR A 30 -0.15 -6.54 19.97
CA THR A 30 0.10 -5.11 19.74
C THR A 30 0.94 -4.89 18.47
N GLU A 31 1.98 -5.70 18.28
CA GLU A 31 2.83 -5.62 17.09
C GLU A 31 2.07 -6.02 15.82
N ALA A 32 1.26 -7.08 15.87
CA ALA A 32 0.45 -7.48 14.71
C ALA A 32 -0.58 -6.41 14.31
N GLU A 33 -1.23 -5.77 15.28
CA GLU A 33 -2.15 -4.65 15.02
C GLU A 33 -1.44 -3.46 14.39
N LYS A 34 -0.22 -3.15 14.86
CA LYS A 34 0.61 -2.07 14.31
C LYS A 34 0.95 -2.35 12.85
N ILE A 35 1.44 -3.55 12.53
CA ILE A 35 1.79 -3.94 11.15
C ILE A 35 0.57 -3.85 10.22
N ILE A 36 -0.60 -4.35 10.66
CA ILE A 36 -1.83 -4.26 9.86
C ILE A 36 -2.23 -2.79 9.64
N ARG A 37 -2.10 -1.94 10.66
CA ARG A 37 -2.42 -0.51 10.56
C ARG A 37 -1.49 0.20 9.58
N GLU A 38 -0.19 -0.04 9.65
CA GLU A 38 0.80 0.55 8.75
C GLU A 38 0.53 0.14 7.29
N ALA A 39 0.22 -1.14 7.05
CA ALA A 39 -0.16 -1.63 5.72
C ALA A 39 -1.43 -0.93 5.18
N ARG A 40 -2.43 -0.71 6.03
CA ARG A 40 -3.66 0.01 5.64
C ARG A 40 -3.40 1.48 5.30
N LEU A 41 -2.52 2.14 6.05
CA LEU A 41 -2.15 3.53 5.77
C LEU A 41 -1.45 3.66 4.42
N ALA A 42 -0.52 2.74 4.11
CA ALA A 42 0.15 2.70 2.81
C ALA A 42 -0.85 2.56 1.66
N LEU A 43 -1.76 1.59 1.74
CA LEU A 43 -2.81 1.38 0.72
C LEU A 43 -3.73 2.59 0.57
N THR A 44 -4.05 3.28 1.66
CA THR A 44 -4.92 4.47 1.63
C THR A 44 -4.28 5.60 0.82
N GLU A 45 -2.97 5.82 0.99
CA GLU A 45 -2.27 6.86 0.22
C GLU A 45 -2.17 6.46 -1.27
N SER A 46 -1.80 5.21 -1.57
CA SER A 46 -1.79 4.66 -2.94
C SER A 46 -3.16 4.84 -3.64
N LYS A 47 -4.26 4.53 -2.93
CA LYS A 47 -5.63 4.68 -3.43
C LYS A 47 -6.00 6.12 -3.72
N LYS A 48 -5.60 7.04 -2.84
CA LYS A 48 -5.90 8.47 -2.97
C LYS A 48 -5.30 9.05 -4.25
N GLU A 49 -4.06 8.67 -4.58
CA GLU A 49 -3.42 9.07 -5.84
C GLU A 49 -4.24 8.58 -7.05
N LEU A 50 -4.58 7.29 -7.09
CA LEU A 50 -5.37 6.69 -8.17
C LEU A 50 -6.75 7.34 -8.35
N LEU A 51 -7.44 7.67 -7.24
CA LEU A 51 -8.75 8.32 -7.28
C LEU A 51 -8.70 9.81 -7.64
N SER A 52 -7.52 10.44 -7.60
CA SER A 52 -7.33 11.83 -7.98
C SER A 52 -7.26 12.02 -9.50
N VAL A 53 -6.68 11.06 -10.22
CA VAL A 53 -6.43 11.14 -11.67
C VAL A 53 -7.70 11.28 -12.52
N PRO A 54 -8.78 10.52 -12.28
CA PRO A 54 -10.03 10.71 -13.02
C PRO A 54 -10.69 12.08 -12.81
N LYS A 55 -10.27 12.86 -11.80
CA LYS A 55 -10.76 14.23 -11.55
C LYS A 55 -9.91 15.29 -12.27
N ASP A 56 -8.76 14.90 -12.82
CA ASP A 56 -7.88 15.80 -13.56
C ASP A 56 -8.46 16.04 -14.97
N THR A 57 -8.99 17.25 -15.19
CA THR A 57 -9.59 17.64 -16.47
C THR A 57 -8.57 17.59 -17.62
N ARG A 58 -7.29 17.83 -17.33
CA ARG A 58 -6.20 17.79 -18.33
C ARG A 58 -5.93 16.38 -18.81
N ILE A 59 -6.23 15.37 -17.98
CA ILE A 59 -6.09 13.95 -18.33
C ILE A 59 -7.37 13.46 -19.01
N THR A 60 -8.53 13.77 -18.45
CA THR A 60 -9.82 13.25 -18.94
C THR A 60 -10.23 13.80 -20.31
N GLN A 61 -9.78 15.00 -20.70
CA GLN A 61 -10.03 15.53 -22.04
C GLN A 61 -9.49 14.62 -23.16
N TRP A 62 -8.38 13.91 -22.92
CA TRP A 62 -7.76 13.01 -23.90
C TRP A 62 -8.63 11.81 -24.29
N LYS A 63 -9.61 11.44 -23.44
CA LYS A 63 -10.53 10.34 -23.74
C LYS A 63 -11.39 10.60 -24.98
N LYS A 64 -11.62 11.87 -25.32
CA LYS A 64 -12.44 12.26 -26.47
C LYS A 64 -11.60 12.43 -27.75
N THR A 65 -10.27 12.38 -27.65
CA THR A 65 -9.37 12.61 -28.77
C THR A 65 -9.22 11.33 -29.61
N ASN A 66 -9.56 11.42 -30.90
CA ASN A 66 -9.37 10.32 -31.86
C ASN A 66 -7.99 10.43 -32.53
N PHE A 67 -6.98 9.78 -31.95
CA PHE A 67 -5.62 9.81 -32.46
C PHE A 67 -5.41 9.02 -33.77
N ASP A 68 -6.22 7.99 -34.02
CA ASP A 68 -6.04 7.08 -35.17
C ASP A 68 -6.26 7.80 -36.51
N THR A 69 -7.18 8.77 -36.53
CA THR A 69 -7.46 9.60 -37.72
C THR A 69 -6.53 10.80 -37.86
N HIS A 70 -5.70 11.10 -36.85
CA HIS A 70 -4.98 12.36 -36.73
C HIS A 70 -3.47 12.20 -36.46
N ALA A 71 -2.87 11.05 -36.79
CA ALA A 71 -1.44 10.79 -36.58
C ALA A 71 -0.50 11.89 -37.15
N LYS A 72 -0.82 12.46 -38.31
CA LYS A 72 -0.07 13.60 -38.89
C LYS A 72 -0.20 14.88 -38.05
N LEU A 73 -1.36 15.10 -37.43
CA LEU A 73 -1.63 16.24 -36.56
C LEU A 73 -0.85 16.13 -35.24
N ILE A 74 -0.72 14.91 -34.69
CA ILE A 74 0.10 14.62 -33.51
C ILE A 74 1.56 15.05 -33.76
N SER A 75 2.12 14.62 -34.90
CA SER A 75 3.48 14.99 -35.28
C SER A 75 3.63 16.49 -35.55
N PHE A 76 2.65 17.10 -36.20
CA PHE A 76 2.67 18.54 -36.50
C PHE A 76 2.64 19.40 -35.22
N LEU A 77 1.87 18.97 -34.22
CA LEU A 77 1.75 19.65 -32.93
C LEU A 77 2.88 19.32 -31.94
N GLY A 78 3.86 18.50 -32.35
CA GLY A 78 4.99 18.12 -31.50
C GLY A 78 4.61 17.26 -30.30
N LEU A 79 3.47 16.55 -30.35
CA LEU A 79 3.01 15.72 -29.24
C LEU A 79 3.87 14.46 -29.06
N PRO A 80 3.97 13.92 -27.83
CA PRO A 80 4.69 12.68 -27.57
C PRO A 80 4.16 11.52 -28.42
N ALA A 81 5.06 10.75 -29.04
CA ALA A 81 4.68 9.64 -29.93
C ALA A 81 3.86 8.53 -29.23
N ASN A 82 4.02 8.40 -27.91
CA ASN A 82 3.30 7.44 -27.07
C ASN A 82 1.98 7.98 -26.49
N ILE A 83 1.53 9.19 -26.85
CA ILE A 83 0.34 9.82 -26.23
C ILE A 83 -0.95 9.01 -26.43
N ALA A 84 -1.11 8.36 -27.59
CA ALA A 84 -2.25 7.49 -27.87
C ALA A 84 -2.22 6.23 -26.98
N LYS A 85 -1.04 5.62 -26.84
CA LYS A 85 -0.83 4.49 -25.92
C LYS A 85 -1.11 4.90 -24.47
N ALA A 86 -0.63 6.06 -24.04
CA ALA A 86 -0.89 6.58 -22.69
C ALA A 86 -2.39 6.82 -22.44
N ARG A 87 -3.12 7.37 -23.42
CA ARG A 87 -4.58 7.53 -23.37
C ARG A 87 -5.29 6.18 -23.15
N ASP A 88 -4.90 5.15 -23.86
CA ASP A 88 -5.58 3.85 -23.78
C ASP A 88 -5.21 3.08 -22.51
N GLN A 89 -3.93 3.13 -22.13
CA GLN A 89 -3.39 2.31 -21.05
C GLN A 89 -3.64 2.90 -19.66
N HIS A 90 -3.60 4.23 -19.47
CA HIS A 90 -3.74 4.80 -18.12
C HIS A 90 -5.07 4.43 -17.43
N THR A 91 -6.16 4.31 -18.19
CA THR A 91 -7.46 3.92 -17.64
C THR A 91 -7.47 2.43 -17.27
N ALA A 92 -6.96 1.56 -18.13
CA ALA A 92 -6.91 0.11 -17.89
C ALA A 92 -5.97 -0.24 -16.72
N GLU A 93 -4.77 0.35 -16.71
CA GLU A 93 -3.79 0.15 -15.64
C GLU A 93 -4.29 0.73 -14.31
N GLY A 94 -4.89 1.92 -14.31
CA GLY A 94 -5.49 2.52 -13.12
C GLY A 94 -6.62 1.67 -12.53
N GLN A 95 -7.50 1.11 -13.38
CA GLN A 95 -8.54 0.19 -12.92
C GLN A 95 -7.98 -1.11 -12.34
N ARG A 96 -6.91 -1.64 -12.94
CA ARG A 96 -6.23 -2.84 -12.43
C ARG A 96 -5.62 -2.58 -11.05
N LEU A 97 -4.91 -1.47 -10.88
CA LEU A 97 -4.34 -1.05 -9.60
C LEU A 97 -5.42 -0.84 -8.54
N LEU A 98 -6.53 -0.20 -8.87
CA LEU A 98 -7.67 -0.04 -7.95
C LEU A 98 -8.22 -1.38 -7.47
N LYS A 99 -8.39 -2.37 -8.38
CA LYS A 99 -8.86 -3.71 -8.00
C LYS A 99 -7.87 -4.43 -7.07
N HIS A 100 -6.57 -4.27 -7.31
CA HIS A 100 -5.55 -4.86 -6.43
C HIS A 100 -5.60 -4.21 -5.04
N ILE A 101 -5.72 -2.89 -4.96
CA ILE A 101 -5.90 -2.18 -3.69
C ILE A 101 -7.17 -2.63 -2.96
N GLU A 102 -8.31 -2.73 -3.66
CA GLU A 102 -9.56 -3.21 -3.06
C GLU A 102 -9.42 -4.64 -2.51
N LYS A 103 -8.71 -5.52 -3.23
CA LYS A 103 -8.37 -6.86 -2.74
C LYS A 103 -7.55 -6.77 -1.43
N PHE A 104 -6.49 -5.97 -1.41
CA PHE A 104 -5.63 -5.83 -0.23
C PHE A 104 -6.34 -5.20 0.97
N GLU A 105 -7.20 -4.19 0.74
CA GLU A 105 -8.06 -3.60 1.79
C GLU A 105 -8.97 -4.65 2.43
N ASN A 106 -9.59 -5.51 1.61
CA ASN A 106 -10.45 -6.59 2.08
C ASN A 106 -9.66 -7.64 2.88
N GLU A 107 -8.48 -8.04 2.40
CA GLU A 107 -7.62 -9.02 3.08
C GLU A 107 -7.12 -8.49 4.43
N LEU A 108 -6.64 -7.25 4.50
CA LEU A 108 -6.22 -6.62 5.76
C LEU A 108 -7.40 -6.41 6.72
N GLY A 109 -8.57 -6.03 6.19
CA GLY A 109 -9.79 -5.91 6.99
C GLY A 109 -10.22 -7.24 7.62
N ALA A 110 -10.16 -8.33 6.85
CA ALA A 110 -10.42 -9.68 7.34
C ALA A 110 -9.40 -10.08 8.43
N LEU A 111 -8.10 -9.81 8.21
CA LEU A 111 -7.05 -10.10 9.19
C LEU A 111 -7.26 -9.35 10.50
N GLU A 112 -7.66 -8.08 10.45
CA GLU A 112 -7.94 -7.28 11.65
C GLU A 112 -9.15 -7.81 12.42
N ILE A 113 -10.19 -8.27 11.71
CA ILE A 113 -11.36 -8.91 12.34
C ILE A 113 -10.95 -10.23 13.01
N ASP A 114 -10.19 -11.07 12.30
CA ASP A 114 -9.73 -12.35 12.83
C ASP A 114 -8.80 -12.18 14.03
N LEU A 115 -7.89 -11.20 13.98
CA LEU A 115 -6.98 -10.90 15.09
C LEU A 115 -7.75 -10.43 16.32
N ARG A 116 -8.72 -9.51 16.15
CA ARG A 116 -9.59 -9.05 17.25
C ARG A 116 -10.44 -10.15 17.85
N ARG A 117 -10.93 -11.08 17.01
CA ARG A 117 -11.70 -12.25 17.45
C ARG A 117 -10.81 -13.38 18.00
N LYS A 118 -9.48 -13.23 17.96
CA LYS A 118 -8.50 -14.24 18.35
C LYS A 118 -8.67 -15.57 17.59
N THR A 119 -9.20 -15.53 16.37
CA THR A 119 -9.37 -16.70 15.48
C THR A 119 -8.07 -17.02 14.74
N ILE A 120 -7.11 -16.10 14.74
CA ILE A 120 -5.78 -16.25 14.16
C ILE A 120 -4.68 -15.88 15.17
N PRO A 121 -3.57 -16.63 15.25
CA PRO A 121 -2.42 -16.23 16.05
C PRO A 121 -1.78 -14.92 15.55
N PRO A 122 -1.28 -14.03 16.43
CA PRO A 122 -0.72 -12.74 16.04
C PRO A 122 0.42 -12.83 15.04
N LEU A 123 1.37 -13.75 15.24
CA LEU A 123 2.49 -13.96 14.33
C LEU A 123 2.02 -14.36 12.92
N LYS A 124 0.94 -15.14 12.83
CA LYS A 124 0.35 -15.54 11.55
C LYS A 124 -0.39 -14.37 10.89
N ALA A 125 -1.06 -13.51 11.67
CA ALA A 125 -1.67 -12.29 11.17
C ALA A 125 -0.62 -11.32 10.62
N ALA A 126 0.44 -11.08 11.38
CA ALA A 126 1.57 -10.23 10.98
C ALA A 126 2.26 -10.76 9.71
N ALA A 127 2.52 -12.07 9.63
CA ALA A 127 3.11 -12.69 8.44
C ALA A 127 2.23 -12.53 7.19
N LYS A 128 0.91 -12.67 7.34
CA LYS A 128 -0.04 -12.44 6.23
C LYS A 128 -0.11 -10.96 5.83
N ALA A 129 -0.12 -10.04 6.79
CA ALA A 129 -0.08 -8.61 6.49
C ALA A 129 1.22 -8.21 5.76
N ALA A 130 2.37 -8.75 6.17
CA ALA A 130 3.64 -8.54 5.48
C ALA A 130 3.65 -9.16 4.07
N ALA A 131 2.92 -10.26 3.84
CA ALA A 131 2.74 -10.82 2.51
C ALA A 131 1.91 -9.90 1.60
N VAL A 132 0.85 -9.27 2.12
CA VAL A 132 0.07 -8.25 1.38
C VAL A 132 0.94 -7.08 0.94
N VAL A 133 1.77 -6.53 1.83
CA VAL A 133 2.69 -5.43 1.50
C VAL A 133 3.71 -5.84 0.42
N ARG A 134 4.17 -7.09 0.45
CA ARG A 134 5.07 -7.62 -0.59
C ARG A 134 4.37 -7.79 -1.94
N GLU A 135 3.10 -8.21 -1.93
CA GLU A 135 2.29 -8.33 -3.15
C GLU A 135 2.00 -6.93 -3.73
N GLU A 136 1.69 -5.94 -2.89
CA GLU A 136 1.57 -4.53 -3.32
C GLU A 136 2.89 -4.03 -3.94
N SER A 137 4.03 -4.39 -3.35
CA SER A 137 5.34 -4.03 -3.91
C SER A 137 5.59 -4.68 -5.28
N ALA A 138 4.95 -5.81 -5.59
CA ALA A 138 5.05 -6.43 -6.91
C ALA A 138 4.30 -5.63 -7.99
N ASP A 139 3.35 -4.77 -7.60
CA ASP A 139 2.68 -3.84 -8.50
C ASP A 139 3.50 -2.57 -8.78
N ALA A 140 4.70 -2.40 -8.19
CA ALA A 140 5.51 -1.19 -8.34
C ALA A 140 5.81 -0.83 -9.81
N GLU A 141 6.12 -1.81 -10.66
CA GLU A 141 6.34 -1.55 -12.09
C GLU A 141 5.05 -1.12 -12.81
N LEU A 142 3.90 -1.66 -12.41
CA LEU A 142 2.60 -1.26 -12.95
C LEU A 142 2.24 0.17 -12.50
N VAL A 143 2.50 0.52 -11.23
CA VAL A 143 2.32 1.88 -10.71
C VAL A 143 3.21 2.86 -11.49
N LYS A 144 4.47 2.52 -11.70
CA LYS A 144 5.41 3.35 -12.45
C LYS A 144 4.98 3.55 -13.91
N SER A 145 4.62 2.47 -14.60
CA SER A 145 4.05 2.53 -15.96
C SER A 145 2.84 3.44 -16.01
N TRP A 146 1.93 3.28 -15.05
CA TRP A 146 0.72 4.09 -14.96
C TRP A 146 1.06 5.58 -14.77
N GLN A 147 1.97 5.92 -13.85
CA GLN A 147 2.45 7.28 -13.61
C GLN A 147 3.12 7.89 -14.86
N GLU A 148 3.87 7.10 -15.62
CA GLU A 148 4.49 7.53 -16.88
C GLU A 148 3.44 7.88 -17.96
N HIS A 149 2.34 7.11 -18.05
CA HIS A 149 1.23 7.44 -18.93
C HIS A 149 0.55 8.74 -18.51
N ILE A 150 0.30 8.92 -17.20
CA ILE A 150 -0.27 10.16 -16.66
C ILE A 150 0.61 11.36 -16.97
N LYS A 151 1.92 11.23 -16.79
CA LYS A 151 2.90 12.26 -17.14
C LYS A 151 2.83 12.59 -18.63
N THR A 152 2.86 11.58 -19.50
CA THR A 152 2.78 11.76 -20.96
C THR A 152 1.55 12.58 -21.37
N LEU A 153 0.39 12.31 -20.75
CA LEU A 153 -0.85 13.04 -21.03
C LEU A 153 -0.81 14.49 -20.53
N ARG A 154 -0.17 14.75 -19.38
CA ARG A 154 0.02 16.11 -18.86
C ARG A 154 0.99 16.92 -19.71
N ASP A 155 2.11 16.31 -20.10
CA ASP A 155 3.11 16.92 -20.97
C ASP A 155 2.50 17.26 -22.33
N GLY A 156 1.69 16.35 -22.89
CA GLY A 156 0.93 16.60 -24.11
C GLY A 156 -0.04 17.79 -23.98
N ASP A 157 -0.69 17.97 -22.84
CA ASP A 157 -1.64 19.09 -22.63
C ASP A 157 -0.89 20.41 -22.60
N GLN A 158 0.26 20.43 -21.92
CA GLN A 158 1.13 21.59 -21.86
C GLN A 158 1.65 21.98 -23.25
N ILE A 159 2.04 21.01 -24.08
CA ILE A 159 2.47 21.27 -25.46
C ILE A 159 1.33 21.86 -26.30
N LEU A 160 0.11 21.31 -26.21
CA LEU A 160 -1.05 21.87 -26.93
C LEU A 160 -1.33 23.31 -26.52
N ARG A 161 -1.37 23.57 -25.21
CA ARG A 161 -1.60 24.91 -24.66
C ARG A 161 -0.58 25.91 -25.15
N HIS A 162 0.70 25.53 -25.10
CA HIS A 162 1.79 26.37 -25.59
C HIS A 162 1.66 26.67 -27.10
N ASN A 163 1.45 25.64 -27.92
CA ASN A 163 1.41 25.77 -29.37
C ASN A 163 0.15 26.48 -29.89
N LEU A 164 -0.95 26.38 -29.15
CA LEU A 164 -2.23 27.01 -29.50
C LEU A 164 -2.45 28.34 -28.78
N ALA A 165 -1.48 28.82 -27.99
CA ALA A 165 -1.59 30.01 -27.15
C ALA A 165 -2.85 30.00 -26.24
N ILE A 166 -3.21 28.82 -25.74
CA ILE A 166 -4.32 28.65 -24.80
C ILE A 166 -3.73 28.71 -23.39
N GLU A 167 -4.00 29.78 -22.65
CA GLU A 167 -3.63 29.92 -21.23
C GLU A 167 -4.45 28.94 -20.35
#